data_AF-A0A2U2AT90-F1
#
_entry.id   AF-A0A2U2AT90-F1
#
_cell.length_a   1.000
_cell.length_b   1.000
_cell.length_c   1.000
_cell.angle_alpha   90.00
_cell.angle_beta   90.00
_cell.angle_gamma   90.00
#
_symmetry.space_group_name_H-M   'P 1'
#
loop_
_entity.id
_entity.type
_entity.pdbx_description
1 polymer ?
#
loop_
_entity_poly.entity_id
_entity_poly.type
_entity_poly.pdbx_seq_one_letter_code
_entity_poly.pdbx_strand_id
1 'polypeptide(L)'
;MELKVDNQTVFHLYQEIGKSSSFSKVALFNCAGDIELNDDKVEKFLPKAEITALFERLQNLGVEALLNYRLYLYRKQYGEAVPLLKVADVQYQATHNDNEESAESEIISRALQHIIDFNLYQMILDDSSHATFNILRETLFTIEDYCLQIEHTISLRTTPSNKNGSKKDELQLKLIEDEKMMRRYYDELHLITDLAIKELKKRS
;
A
#
# COMPACT_ATOMS: atom_id res chain seq x y z
N MET A 1 30.80 -6.74 -16.27
CA MET A 1 30.08 -8.02 -16.14
C MET A 1 28.63 -7.63 -15.94
N GLU A 2 27.80 -7.69 -16.99
CA GLU A 2 26.38 -7.35 -16.88
C GLU A 2 25.70 -8.44 -16.05
N LEU A 3 25.15 -8.05 -14.89
CA LEU A 3 24.27 -8.90 -14.11
C LEU A 3 23.05 -9.19 -14.97
N LYS A 4 22.92 -10.41 -15.49
CA LYS A 4 21.66 -10.89 -16.03
C LYS A 4 20.70 -11.00 -14.86
N VAL A 5 19.77 -10.05 -14.77
CA VAL A 5 18.70 -10.08 -13.79
C VAL A 5 17.78 -11.24 -14.12
N ASP A 6 17.80 -12.27 -13.28
CA ASP A 6 16.86 -13.37 -13.36
C ASP A 6 15.61 -13.07 -12.53
N ASN A 7 14.49 -13.73 -12.87
CA ASN A 7 13.22 -13.55 -12.17
C ASN A 7 13.31 -13.94 -10.67
N GLN A 8 14.30 -14.75 -10.27
CA GLN A 8 14.51 -15.13 -8.87
C GLN A 8 15.07 -13.97 -8.05
N THR A 9 15.97 -13.18 -8.63
CA THR A 9 16.60 -12.04 -7.97
C THR A 9 15.59 -10.91 -7.71
N VAL A 10 14.73 -10.62 -8.69
CA VAL A 10 13.60 -9.69 -8.54
C VAL A 10 12.61 -10.19 -7.47
N PHE A 11 12.33 -11.50 -7.46
CA PHE A 11 11.45 -12.09 -6.45
C PHE A 11 12.03 -11.99 -5.03
N HIS A 12 13.33 -12.22 -4.85
CA HIS A 12 14.00 -12.07 -3.55
C HIS A 12 13.98 -10.62 -3.04
N LEU A 13 14.09 -9.63 -3.93
CA LEU A 13 13.90 -8.22 -3.56
C LEU A 13 12.52 -7.99 -2.94
N TYR A 14 11.45 -8.44 -3.61
CA TYR A 14 10.10 -8.30 -3.08
C TYR A 14 9.92 -9.07 -1.76
N GLN A 15 10.52 -10.26 -1.62
CA GLN A 15 10.48 -10.99 -0.35
C GLN A 15 11.13 -10.20 0.80
N GLU A 16 12.28 -9.56 0.57
CA GLU A 16 12.92 -8.73 1.60
C GLU A 16 12.08 -7.51 1.99
N ILE A 17 11.46 -6.85 1.02
CA ILE A 17 10.59 -5.70 1.28
C ILE A 17 9.33 -6.15 2.04
N GLY A 18 8.69 -7.24 1.62
CA GLY A 18 7.42 -7.75 2.18
C GLY A 18 7.52 -8.34 3.59
N LYS A 19 8.73 -8.55 4.13
CA LYS A 19 8.93 -8.99 5.53
C LYS A 19 8.55 -7.93 6.55
N SER A 20 8.63 -6.64 6.19
CA SER A 20 8.41 -5.54 7.12
C SER A 20 6.92 -5.27 7.38
N SER A 21 6.64 -4.73 8.56
CA SER A 21 5.28 -4.31 8.97
C SER A 21 4.89 -2.92 8.47
N SER A 22 5.85 -2.08 8.06
CA SER A 22 5.62 -0.77 7.46
C SER A 22 6.77 -0.42 6.50
N PHE A 23 6.49 0.43 5.52
CA PHE A 23 7.52 0.87 4.55
C PHE A 23 8.70 1.57 5.24
N SER A 24 8.44 2.35 6.28
CA SER A 24 9.46 3.04 7.10
C SER A 24 10.41 2.11 7.86
N LYS A 25 10.06 0.83 7.98
CA LYS A 25 10.91 -0.22 8.61
C LYS A 25 11.58 -1.12 7.57
N VAL A 26 11.32 -0.93 6.28
CA VAL A 26 12.00 -1.68 5.22
C VAL A 26 13.47 -1.29 5.22
N ALA A 27 14.35 -2.27 5.40
CA ALA A 27 15.79 -2.02 5.49
C ALA A 27 16.36 -1.34 4.23
N LEU A 28 15.76 -1.60 3.07
CA LEU A 28 16.10 -1.02 1.78
C LEU A 28 15.63 0.45 1.63
N PHE A 29 14.69 0.91 2.46
CA PHE A 29 14.17 2.28 2.49
C PHE A 29 14.68 3.04 3.71
N ASN A 30 15.82 2.62 4.27
CA ASN A 30 16.43 3.26 5.41
C ASN A 30 17.93 3.46 5.16
N CYS A 31 18.33 4.71 4.99
CA CYS A 31 19.72 5.12 4.78
C CYS A 31 20.14 6.01 5.96
N ALA A 32 21.10 5.54 6.77
CA ALA A 32 21.63 6.29 7.92
C ALA A 32 20.58 6.82 8.93
N GLY A 33 19.39 6.21 8.99
CA GLY A 33 18.29 6.65 9.86
C GLY A 33 17.22 7.50 9.17
N ASP A 34 17.44 7.89 7.92
CA ASP A 34 16.48 8.62 7.08
C ASP A 34 15.75 7.67 6.11
N ILE A 35 14.52 8.05 5.73
CA ILE A 35 13.67 7.25 4.84
C ILE A 35 14.06 7.57 3.39
N GLU A 36 15.07 6.86 2.92
CA GLU A 36 15.64 7.02 1.58
C GLU A 36 16.08 5.64 1.05
N LEU A 37 16.26 5.55 -0.28
CA LEU A 37 16.72 4.32 -0.90
C LEU A 37 18.15 4.01 -0.43
N ASN A 38 18.36 2.84 0.18
CA ASN A 38 19.66 2.41 0.65
C ASN A 38 20.40 1.67 -0.48
N ASP A 39 21.14 2.42 -1.29
CA ASP A 39 21.88 1.92 -2.45
C ASP A 39 22.70 0.65 -2.14
N ASP A 40 23.48 0.65 -1.05
CA ASP A 40 24.33 -0.49 -0.66
C ASP A 40 23.56 -1.80 -0.40
N LYS A 41 22.32 -1.70 0.08
CA LYS A 41 21.46 -2.87 0.31
C LYS A 41 20.71 -3.28 -0.94
N VAL A 42 20.31 -2.30 -1.73
CA VAL A 42 19.51 -2.43 -2.94
C VAL A 42 20.33 -3.08 -4.06
N GLU A 43 21.60 -2.67 -4.21
CA GLU A 43 22.55 -3.21 -5.20
C GLU A 43 22.91 -4.70 -4.98
N LYS A 44 22.59 -5.26 -3.81
CA LYS A 44 22.71 -6.71 -3.57
C LYS A 44 21.68 -7.53 -4.35
N PHE A 45 20.60 -6.89 -4.77
CA PHE A 45 19.52 -7.53 -5.52
C PHE A 45 19.58 -7.11 -6.98
N LEU A 46 19.40 -5.82 -7.27
CA LEU A 46 19.37 -5.33 -8.65
C LEU A 46 20.32 -4.16 -8.82
N PRO A 47 20.85 -3.94 -10.04
CA PRO A 47 21.59 -2.73 -10.35
C PRO A 47 20.76 -1.48 -9.99
N LYS A 48 21.40 -0.48 -9.37
CA LYS A 48 20.73 0.77 -8.96
C LYS A 48 19.88 1.38 -10.07
N ALA A 49 20.40 1.40 -11.31
CA ALA A 49 19.70 1.94 -12.47
C ALA A 49 18.34 1.28 -12.73
N GLU A 50 18.21 -0.04 -12.50
CA GLU A 50 16.95 -0.75 -12.70
C GLU A 50 15.93 -0.42 -11.61
N ILE A 51 16.39 -0.23 -10.38
CA ILE A 51 15.52 0.12 -9.26
C ILE A 51 15.07 1.58 -9.38
N THR A 52 15.97 2.49 -9.75
CA THR A 52 15.59 3.86 -10.10
C THR A 52 14.55 3.86 -11.23
N ALA A 53 14.78 3.10 -12.30
CA ALA A 53 13.81 3.01 -13.41
C ALA A 53 12.45 2.44 -12.96
N LEU A 54 12.42 1.43 -12.09
CA LEU A 54 11.18 0.90 -11.53
C LEU A 54 10.41 1.98 -10.77
N PHE A 55 11.08 2.74 -9.91
CA PHE A 55 10.45 3.77 -9.08
C PHE A 55 9.97 4.94 -9.94
N GLU A 56 10.76 5.35 -10.95
CA GLU A 56 10.31 6.35 -11.94
C GLU A 56 9.08 5.87 -12.73
N ARG A 57 9.05 4.60 -13.18
CA ARG A 57 7.86 4.04 -13.85
C ARG A 57 6.63 4.06 -12.95
N LEU A 58 6.80 3.81 -11.65
CA LEU A 58 5.71 3.89 -10.68
C LEU A 58 5.25 5.33 -10.43
N GLN A 59 6.17 6.27 -10.25
CA GLN A 59 5.85 7.69 -10.10
C GLN A 59 5.11 8.24 -11.33
N ASN A 60 5.49 7.80 -12.53
CA ASN A 60 4.84 8.17 -13.80
C ASN A 60 3.38 7.69 -13.90
N LEU A 61 2.93 6.74 -13.07
CA LEU A 61 1.50 6.37 -13.00
C LEU A 61 0.66 7.49 -12.36
N GLY A 62 1.28 8.35 -11.55
CA GLY A 62 0.60 9.41 -10.81
C GLY A 62 0.01 8.94 -9.48
N VAL A 63 -0.19 9.92 -8.59
CA VAL A 63 -0.58 9.71 -7.19
C VAL A 63 -1.91 8.97 -7.06
N GLU A 64 -2.93 9.37 -7.82
CA GLU A 64 -4.27 8.76 -7.77
C GLU A 64 -4.23 7.28 -8.20
N ALA A 65 -3.49 6.97 -9.27
CA ALA A 65 -3.36 5.60 -9.74
C ALA A 65 -2.64 4.74 -8.70
N LEU A 66 -1.55 5.25 -8.10
CA LEU A 66 -0.84 4.55 -7.04
C LEU A 66 -1.74 4.28 -5.83
N LEU A 67 -2.57 5.24 -5.41
CA LEU A 67 -3.52 5.05 -4.31
C LEU A 67 -4.61 4.02 -4.63
N ASN A 68 -5.11 4.00 -5.86
CA ASN A 68 -6.07 2.98 -6.31
C ASN A 68 -5.44 1.59 -6.31
N TYR A 69 -4.24 1.43 -6.87
CA TYR A 69 -3.56 0.13 -6.89
C TYR A 69 -3.19 -0.33 -5.47
N ARG A 70 -2.81 0.58 -4.58
CA ARG A 70 -2.58 0.27 -3.16
C ARG A 70 -3.85 -0.30 -2.53
N LEU A 71 -5.02 0.32 -2.77
CA LEU A 71 -6.29 -0.18 -2.27
C LEU A 71 -6.65 -1.55 -2.86
N TYR A 72 -6.42 -1.76 -4.15
CA TYR A 72 -6.66 -3.05 -4.79
C TYR A 72 -5.78 -4.15 -4.20
N LEU A 73 -4.50 -3.89 -3.99
CA LEU A 73 -3.57 -4.83 -3.33
C LEU A 73 -4.00 -5.12 -1.88
N TYR A 74 -4.44 -4.10 -1.15
CA TYR A 74 -4.92 -4.22 0.22
C TYR A 74 -6.19 -5.07 0.31
N ARG A 75 -7.14 -4.86 -0.61
CA ARG A 75 -8.39 -5.63 -0.73
C ARG A 75 -8.23 -6.97 -1.45
N LYS A 76 -7.00 -7.36 -1.82
CA LYS A 76 -6.71 -8.60 -2.56
C LYS A 76 -7.42 -8.68 -3.92
N GLN A 77 -7.70 -7.53 -4.53
CA GLN A 77 -8.32 -7.38 -5.85
C GLN A 77 -7.25 -7.38 -6.96
N TYR A 78 -6.46 -8.45 -7.04
CA TYR A 78 -5.28 -8.52 -7.92
C TYR A 78 -5.58 -8.34 -9.41
N GLY A 79 -6.79 -8.68 -9.85
CA GLY A 79 -7.26 -8.44 -11.22
C GLY A 79 -7.25 -6.95 -11.60
N GLU A 80 -7.64 -6.08 -10.67
CA GLU A 80 -7.63 -4.62 -10.87
C GLU A 80 -6.21 -4.05 -10.78
N ALA A 81 -5.30 -4.75 -10.09
CA ALA A 81 -3.89 -4.37 -9.94
C ALA A 81 -2.99 -4.83 -11.11
N VAL A 82 -3.53 -5.52 -12.13
CA VAL A 82 -2.74 -6.04 -13.27
C VAL A 82 -1.84 -4.99 -13.94
N PRO A 83 -2.28 -3.73 -14.19
CA PRO A 83 -1.41 -2.74 -14.78
C PRO A 83 -0.18 -2.42 -13.90
N LEU A 84 -0.37 -2.32 -12.59
CA LEU A 84 0.73 -2.14 -11.63
C LEU A 84 1.67 -3.35 -11.64
N LEU A 85 1.12 -4.57 -11.62
CA LEU A 85 1.92 -5.80 -11.60
C LEU A 85 2.82 -5.90 -12.84
N LYS A 86 2.35 -5.43 -14.00
CA LYS A 86 3.15 -5.33 -15.22
C LYS A 86 4.29 -4.31 -15.10
N VAL A 87 4.02 -3.13 -14.52
CA VAL A 87 5.05 -2.11 -14.28
C VAL A 87 6.12 -2.60 -13.31
N ALA A 88 5.71 -3.40 -12.33
CA ALA A 88 6.57 -4.02 -11.33
C ALA A 88 7.26 -5.30 -11.85
N ASP A 89 7.08 -5.69 -13.10
CA ASP A 89 7.63 -6.94 -13.66
C ASP A 89 7.29 -8.18 -12.80
N VAL A 90 6.15 -8.15 -12.08
CA VAL A 90 5.67 -9.24 -11.24
C VAL A 90 4.76 -10.14 -12.06
N GLN A 91 5.19 -11.38 -12.31
CA GLN A 91 4.34 -12.42 -12.85
C GLN A 91 3.47 -13.01 -11.74
N TYR A 92 2.31 -12.39 -11.51
CA TYR A 92 1.31 -12.98 -10.62
C TYR A 92 0.57 -14.08 -11.38
N GLN A 93 0.93 -15.34 -11.11
CA GLN A 93 0.10 -16.46 -11.56
C GLN A 93 -1.18 -16.43 -10.73
N ALA A 94 -2.24 -15.83 -11.27
CA ALA A 94 -3.58 -16.07 -10.78
C ALA A 94 -3.91 -17.55 -11.09
N THR A 95 -3.42 -18.47 -10.26
CA THR A 95 -3.96 -19.83 -10.26
C THR A 95 -5.42 -19.70 -9.88
N HIS A 96 -6.30 -19.79 -10.89
CA HIS A 96 -7.73 -19.95 -10.71
C HIS A 96 -7.97 -21.21 -9.90
N ASN A 97 -7.94 -21.07 -8.57
CA ASN A 97 -8.58 -21.94 -7.61
C ASN A 97 -8.82 -21.09 -6.37
N ASP A 98 -10.08 -20.71 -6.21
CA ASP A 98 -10.59 -20.02 -5.04
C ASP A 98 -10.24 -20.83 -3.78
N ASN A 99 -9.48 -20.20 -2.86
CA ASN A 99 -9.45 -20.43 -1.40
C ASN A 99 -8.07 -20.62 -0.73
N GLU A 100 -6.96 -20.70 -1.48
CA GLU A 100 -5.63 -20.73 -0.85
C GLU A 100 -4.67 -19.74 -1.52
N GLU A 101 -4.60 -18.51 -0.97
CA GLU A 101 -3.46 -17.64 -1.23
C GLU A 101 -2.19 -18.33 -0.72
N SER A 102 -1.16 -18.40 -1.57
CA SER A 102 0.15 -18.81 -1.08
C SER A 102 0.72 -17.70 -0.19
N ALA A 103 1.49 -18.07 0.83
CA ALA A 103 2.22 -17.11 1.66
C ALA A 103 3.13 -16.19 0.83
N GLU A 104 3.55 -16.63 -0.36
CA GLU A 104 4.34 -15.84 -1.30
C GLU A 104 3.52 -14.68 -1.90
N SER A 105 2.28 -14.94 -2.31
CA SER A 105 1.37 -13.90 -2.85
C SER A 105 1.09 -12.78 -1.84
N GLU A 106 0.93 -13.11 -0.56
CA GLU A 106 0.74 -12.11 0.49
C GLU A 106 2.00 -11.26 0.72
N ILE A 107 3.17 -11.89 0.71
CA ILE A 107 4.46 -11.19 0.84
C ILE A 107 4.69 -10.25 -0.34
N ILE A 108 4.41 -10.70 -1.56
CA ILE A 108 4.52 -9.88 -2.78
C ILE A 108 3.54 -8.70 -2.73
N SER A 109 2.28 -8.94 -2.37
CA SER A 109 1.29 -7.86 -2.23
C SER A 109 1.74 -6.80 -1.22
N ARG A 110 2.27 -7.24 -0.07
CA ARG A 110 2.79 -6.34 0.96
C ARG A 110 4.02 -5.59 0.48
N ALA A 111 4.92 -6.24 -0.25
CA ALA A 111 6.08 -5.61 -0.83
C ALA A 111 5.71 -4.49 -1.80
N LEU A 112 4.72 -4.75 -2.66
CA LEU A 112 4.19 -3.75 -3.60
C LEU A 112 3.52 -2.58 -2.86
N GLN A 113 2.76 -2.84 -1.80
CA GLN A 113 2.20 -1.78 -0.96
C GLN A 113 3.30 -0.91 -0.35
N HIS A 114 4.36 -1.51 0.21
CA HIS A 114 5.49 -0.74 0.77
C HIS A 114 6.24 0.08 -0.29
N ILE A 115 6.37 -0.45 -1.52
CA ILE A 115 6.98 0.27 -2.63
C ILE A 115 6.10 1.47 -3.03
N ILE A 116 4.79 1.29 -3.10
CA ILE A 116 3.86 2.41 -3.35
C ILE A 116 3.98 3.45 -2.24
N ASP A 117 3.99 3.03 -0.97
CA ASP A 117 4.06 3.92 0.18
C ASP A 117 5.35 4.76 0.17
N PHE A 118 6.47 4.12 -0.15
CA PHE A 118 7.74 4.83 -0.31
C PHE A 118 7.69 5.82 -1.49
N ASN A 119 7.12 5.43 -2.63
CA ASN A 119 7.00 6.33 -3.78
C ASN A 119 6.11 7.54 -3.47
N LEU A 120 4.97 7.33 -2.82
CA LEU A 120 4.08 8.41 -2.36
C LEU A 120 4.82 9.34 -1.39
N TYR A 121 5.58 8.77 -0.45
CA TYR A 121 6.40 9.55 0.48
C TYR A 121 7.42 10.44 -0.26
N GLN A 122 8.19 9.90 -1.20
CA GLN A 122 9.16 10.68 -1.99
C GLN A 122 8.47 11.75 -2.83
N MET A 123 7.36 11.41 -3.51
CA MET A 123 6.59 12.36 -4.31
C MET A 123 6.07 13.54 -3.48
N ILE A 124 5.71 13.34 -2.20
CA ILE A 124 5.31 14.45 -1.31
C ILE A 124 6.49 15.36 -1.00
N LEU A 125 7.68 14.79 -0.75
CA LEU A 125 8.87 15.56 -0.40
C LEU A 125 9.41 16.36 -1.57
N ASP A 126 9.25 15.84 -2.79
CA ASP A 126 9.75 16.46 -4.02
C ASP A 126 8.74 17.47 -4.62
N ASP A 127 7.47 17.42 -4.20
CA ASP A 127 6.41 18.30 -4.70
C ASP A 127 6.29 19.62 -3.93
N SER A 128 6.92 20.66 -4.46
CA SER A 128 6.85 22.02 -3.93
C SER A 128 5.46 22.67 -4.01
N SER A 129 4.56 22.16 -4.86
CA SER A 129 3.19 22.68 -4.99
C SER A 129 2.24 22.14 -3.92
N HIS A 130 2.67 21.09 -3.20
CA HIS A 130 1.86 20.34 -2.25
C HIS A 130 0.60 19.66 -2.86
N ALA A 131 0.53 19.53 -4.18
CA ALA A 131 -0.56 18.85 -4.88
C ALA A 131 -0.65 17.36 -4.48
N THR A 132 0.47 16.64 -4.48
CA THR A 132 0.56 15.24 -4.05
C THR A 132 0.07 15.06 -2.62
N PHE A 133 0.52 15.94 -1.73
CA PHE A 133 0.11 15.92 -0.33
C PHE A 133 -1.40 16.14 -0.17
N ASN A 134 -1.97 17.08 -0.94
CA ASN A 134 -3.41 17.36 -0.91
C ASN A 134 -4.25 16.18 -1.41
N ILE A 135 -3.84 15.50 -2.49
CA ILE A 135 -4.53 14.30 -2.98
C ILE A 135 -4.56 13.21 -1.90
N LEU A 136 -3.44 12.98 -1.21
CA LEU A 136 -3.37 11.99 -0.14
C LEU A 136 -4.27 12.38 1.04
N ARG A 137 -4.32 13.67 1.40
CA ARG A 137 -5.20 14.19 2.46
C ARG A 137 -6.68 14.05 2.10
N GLU A 138 -7.06 14.35 0.86
CA GLU A 138 -8.43 14.17 0.37
C GLU A 138 -8.84 12.69 0.35
N THR A 139 -7.90 11.81 0.01
CA THR A 139 -8.11 10.36 0.07
C THR A 139 -8.34 9.90 1.52
N LEU A 140 -7.55 10.38 2.47
CA LEU A 140 -7.73 10.10 3.90
C LEU A 140 -9.10 10.57 4.41
N PHE A 141 -9.54 11.78 4.06
CA PHE A 141 -10.87 12.27 4.41
C PHE A 141 -11.99 11.42 3.81
N THR A 142 -11.84 10.95 2.58
CA THR A 142 -12.81 10.08 1.92
C THR A 142 -12.94 8.74 2.65
N ILE A 143 -11.81 8.16 3.08
CA ILE A 143 -11.81 6.91 3.85
C ILE A 143 -12.41 7.12 5.24
N GLU A 144 -12.11 8.25 5.89
CA GLU A 144 -12.68 8.59 7.18
C GLU A 144 -14.21 8.74 7.11
N ASP A 145 -14.71 9.48 6.13
CA ASP A 145 -16.16 9.63 5.91
C ASP A 145 -16.83 8.29 5.61
N TYR A 146 -16.20 7.44 4.80
CA TYR A 146 -16.68 6.07 4.57
C TYR A 146 -16.82 5.27 5.87
N CYS A 147 -15.82 5.31 6.75
CA CYS A 147 -15.88 4.62 8.04
C CYS A 147 -17.03 5.16 8.91
N LEU A 148 -17.20 6.49 8.98
CA LEU A 148 -18.29 7.13 9.72
C LEU A 148 -19.68 6.73 9.18
N GLN A 149 -19.83 6.63 7.86
CA GLN A 149 -21.08 6.19 7.23
C GLN A 149 -21.40 4.73 7.58
N ILE A 150 -20.40 3.85 7.63
CA ILE A 150 -20.60 2.46 8.08
C ILE A 150 -20.97 2.41 9.56
N GLU A 151 -20.25 3.13 10.42
CA GLU A 151 -20.53 3.19 11.87
C GLU A 151 -21.98 3.64 12.13
N HIS A 152 -22.41 4.70 11.44
CA HIS A 152 -23.79 5.19 11.51
C HIS A 152 -24.80 4.13 11.06
N THR A 153 -24.50 3.41 9.96
CA THR A 153 -25.35 2.32 9.44
C THR A 153 -25.46 1.17 10.44
N ILE A 154 -24.36 0.79 11.09
CA ILE A 154 -24.34 -0.23 12.15
C ILE A 154 -25.20 0.22 13.33
N SER A 155 -25.05 1.48 13.77
CA SER A 155 -25.82 2.06 14.88
C SER A 155 -27.33 2.03 14.61
N LEU A 156 -27.77 2.47 13.43
CA LEU A 156 -29.18 2.43 13.03
C LEU A 156 -29.76 1.01 13.10
N ARG A 157 -29.01 0.00 12.66
CA ARG A 157 -29.42 -1.41 12.72
C ARG A 157 -29.51 -1.97 14.14
N THR A 158 -28.78 -1.42 15.09
CA THR A 158 -28.82 -1.82 16.51
C THR A 158 -29.96 -1.17 17.32
N THR A 159 -30.73 -0.26 16.70
CA THR A 159 -31.80 0.49 17.38
C THR A 159 -32.93 -0.44 17.86
N PRO A 160 -33.48 -0.27 19.09
CA PRO A 160 -34.36 -1.24 19.76
C PRO A 160 -35.66 -1.63 19.01
N SER A 161 -36.07 -0.88 18.00
CA SER A 161 -37.27 -1.13 17.20
C SER A 161 -37.13 -2.34 16.25
N ASN A 162 -35.90 -2.83 16.01
CA ASN A 162 -35.61 -4.03 15.20
C ASN A 162 -35.37 -5.30 16.03
N LYS A 163 -35.90 -5.37 17.26
CA LYS A 163 -35.82 -6.54 18.17
C LYS A 163 -36.62 -7.78 17.71
N ASN A 164 -36.73 -8.04 16.42
CA ASN A 164 -37.24 -9.31 15.92
C ASN A 164 -36.08 -10.22 15.50
N GLY A 165 -35.65 -11.05 16.45
CA GLY A 165 -35.12 -12.39 16.15
C GLY A 165 -33.60 -12.53 16.01
N SER A 166 -32.94 -12.82 17.13
CA SER A 166 -31.86 -13.81 17.39
C SER A 166 -30.85 -14.32 16.32
N LYS A 167 -30.79 -13.78 15.11
CA LYS A 167 -29.67 -13.98 14.18
C LYS A 167 -28.89 -12.67 14.13
N LYS A 168 -27.60 -12.72 14.49
CA LYS A 168 -26.68 -11.63 14.12
C LYS A 168 -26.83 -11.44 12.61
N ASP A 169 -27.27 -10.25 12.22
CA ASP A 169 -27.45 -9.87 10.83
C ASP A 169 -26.10 -10.07 10.11
N GLU A 170 -26.02 -11.03 9.18
CA GLU A 170 -24.80 -11.32 8.42
C GLU A 170 -24.27 -10.04 7.73
N LEU A 171 -25.18 -9.14 7.35
CA LEU A 171 -24.83 -7.84 6.80
C LEU A 171 -24.18 -6.93 7.85
N GLN A 172 -24.63 -6.96 9.11
CA GLN A 172 -24.00 -6.21 10.18
C GLN A 172 -22.58 -6.71 10.49
N LEU A 173 -22.37 -8.04 10.48
CA LEU A 173 -21.03 -8.60 10.68
C LEU A 173 -20.08 -8.19 9.55
N LYS A 174 -20.53 -8.26 8.29
CA LYS A 174 -19.75 -7.80 7.14
C LYS A 174 -19.41 -6.31 7.23
N LEU A 175 -20.35 -5.47 7.65
CA LEU A 175 -20.10 -4.04 7.86
C LEU A 175 -19.05 -3.77 8.95
N ILE A 176 -19.07 -4.53 10.05
CA ILE A 176 -18.06 -4.40 11.11
C ILE A 176 -16.67 -4.83 10.62
N GLU A 177 -16.60 -5.90 9.83
CA GLU A 177 -15.33 -6.36 9.25
C GLU A 177 -14.77 -5.35 8.25
N ASP A 178 -15.63 -4.79 7.40
CA ASP A 178 -15.24 -3.79 6.41
C ASP A 178 -14.80 -2.46 7.04
N GLU A 179 -15.50 -1.98 8.08
CA GLU A 179 -15.10 -0.80 8.84
C GLU A 179 -13.69 -0.98 9.44
N LYS A 180 -13.45 -2.10 10.14
CA LYS A 180 -12.12 -2.39 10.72
C LYS A 180 -11.03 -2.46 9.66
N MET A 181 -11.34 -3.06 8.52
CA MET A 181 -10.41 -3.15 7.40
C MET A 181 -10.06 -1.75 6.87
N MET A 182 -11.07 -0.90 6.63
CA MET A 182 -10.86 0.45 6.12
C MET A 182 -10.23 1.39 7.15
N ARG A 183 -10.50 1.21 8.44
CA ARG A 183 -9.83 1.94 9.53
C ARG A 183 -8.34 1.61 9.58
N ARG A 184 -7.98 0.33 9.46
CA ARG A 184 -6.59 -0.08 9.34
C ARG A 184 -5.93 0.48 8.09
N TYR A 185 -6.62 0.47 6.95
CA TYR A 185 -6.12 1.07 5.71
C TYR A 185 -5.85 2.57 5.87
N TYR A 186 -6.75 3.29 6.56
CA TYR A 186 -6.58 4.70 6.92
C TYR A 186 -5.30 4.91 7.74
N ASP A 187 -5.10 4.15 8.82
CA ASP A 187 -3.94 4.28 9.70
C ASP A 187 -2.62 4.05 8.94
N GLU A 188 -2.59 3.06 8.04
CA GLU A 188 -1.43 2.76 7.20
C GLU A 188 -1.12 3.88 6.20
N LEU A 189 -2.13 4.50 5.57
CA LEU A 189 -1.94 5.67 4.70
C LEU A 189 -1.56 6.93 5.49
N HIS A 190 -2.15 7.14 6.66
CA HIS A 190 -1.90 8.30 7.51
C HIS A 190 -0.45 8.33 8.01
N LEU A 191 0.17 7.17 8.20
CA LEU A 191 1.60 7.05 8.50
C LEU A 191 2.48 7.73 7.44
N ILE A 192 2.12 7.63 6.16
CA ILE A 192 2.87 8.27 5.06
C ILE A 192 2.82 9.80 5.24
N THR A 193 1.62 10.36 5.46
CA THR A 193 1.45 11.80 5.68
C THR A 193 2.19 12.29 6.93
N ASP A 194 2.12 11.56 8.03
CA ASP A 194 2.78 11.96 9.29
C ASP A 194 4.30 12.01 9.14
N LEU A 195 4.87 10.99 8.49
CA LEU A 195 6.30 10.93 8.21
C LEU A 195 6.72 12.05 7.25
N ALA A 196 5.94 12.32 6.21
CA ALA A 196 6.23 13.37 5.26
C ALA A 196 6.17 14.77 5.90
N ILE A 197 5.13 15.06 6.70
CA ILE A 197 5.00 16.32 7.45
C ILE A 197 6.20 16.51 8.38
N LYS A 198 6.59 15.46 9.10
CA LYS A 198 7.74 15.52 10.02
C LYS A 198 9.01 15.90 9.27
N GLU A 199 9.22 15.33 8.08
CA GLU A 199 10.41 15.58 7.29
C GLU A 199 10.40 16.98 6.63
N LEU A 200 9.27 17.40 6.04
CA LEU A 200 9.09 18.74 5.49
C LEU A 200 9.37 19.83 6.54
N LYS A 201 8.95 19.61 7.79
CA LYS A 201 9.23 20.53 8.91
C LYS A 201 10.70 20.61 9.31
N LYS A 202 11.51 19.57 9.07
CA LYS A 202 12.96 19.62 9.30
C LYS A 202 13.70 20.38 8.20
N ARG A 203 13.17 20.31 6.96
CA ARG A 203 13.75 20.95 5.78
C ARG A 203 13.41 22.45 5.67
N SER A 204 12.38 22.89 6.39
CA SER A 204 11.93 24.30 6.50
C SER A 204 12.71 25.06 7.57
#